data_AF-A0A2G8BDK2-F1
#
_entry.id   AF-A0A2G8BDK2-F1
#
_cell.length_a   1.000
_cell.length_b   1.000
_cell.length_c   1.000
_cell.angle_alpha   90.00
_cell.angle_beta   90.00
_cell.angle_gamma   90.00
#
_symmetry.space_group_name_H-M   'P 1'
#
loop_
_entity.id
_entity.type
_entity.pdbx_description
1 polymer ?
#
loop_
_entity_poly.entity_id
_entity_poly.type
_entity_poly.pdbx_seq_one_letter_code
_entity_poly.pdbx_strand_id
1 'polypeptide(L)'
;MAERSVKWADGALVAIDQRALPHQVRWLRITTVDELIDAIKTLAIRGAPAIGVSGAFGVALAAFAHVGDAQKVELEAARIAAARPTAVNLAWGVQRALARLPQGARAVLDEAREMLAEGERVNRAAATHAADLVQRLCPDRRLRILTHCDTGPLATAAFGTALGALQVLHTRHAIDEVLVDETRPLLQGARLATWELAQAGIPHRLAVDSAAAWAMATGQVDCVLVGADRISADGSVANKIGTYGLALAARHHGIPFVVVAPESTRDPGTATGRDIVVEQRSAGEITHLGDVATAPADTAVFNPAFDVTPPELITAVVTENGVIGEAKHVAASQIPRIARDLYLRGWMPGTAGNISVRAGQAALITGSGLSKGELTAEDLVSVNIADSQQLSGSRRPSAETAIHTAIYRATDAQAVVHVHPPHATTQSIGAPKTLRFSGYELIKGLSAADRIDIPVFANHADVARIGAEIQRHLSEHPDAPPVLFVAGHGVTAWGADLAQARDRVECLEAMCELVTLTGRRDIGTPSEEPS
;
A
#
# COMPACT_ATOMS: atom_id res chain seq x y z
N MET A 1 18.95 18.79 4.21
CA MET A 1 18.33 18.00 5.29
C MET A 1 19.18 16.75 5.52
N ALA A 2 19.38 16.29 6.77
CA ALA A 2 19.89 14.93 6.95
C ALA A 2 18.78 13.98 6.51
N GLU A 3 18.98 13.25 5.41
CA GLU A 3 17.96 12.31 4.87
C GLU A 3 17.56 11.22 5.86
N ARG A 4 18.40 11.00 6.89
CA ARG A 4 18.25 9.96 7.90
C ARG A 4 18.56 10.48 9.29
N SER A 5 17.71 10.13 10.26
CA SER A 5 17.91 10.44 11.68
C SER A 5 18.79 9.41 12.39
N VAL A 6 18.99 8.25 11.77
CA VAL A 6 19.80 7.13 12.26
C VAL A 6 20.69 6.61 11.13
N LYS A 7 21.96 6.30 11.43
CA LYS A 7 22.91 5.68 10.48
C LYS A 7 23.95 4.85 11.21
N TRP A 8 24.58 3.91 10.49
CA TRP A 8 25.78 3.22 10.98
C TRP A 8 27.04 3.90 10.46
N ALA A 9 27.95 4.30 11.35
CA ALA A 9 29.22 4.94 10.98
C ALA A 9 30.36 4.52 11.93
N ASP A 10 31.47 4.08 11.35
CA ASP A 10 32.71 3.72 12.06
C ASP A 10 32.48 2.77 13.25
N GLY A 11 31.68 1.73 13.04
CA GLY A 11 31.39 0.70 14.07
C GLY A 11 30.41 1.13 15.15
N ALA A 12 29.68 2.24 14.97
CA ALA A 12 28.70 2.75 15.91
C ALA A 12 27.36 3.07 15.23
N LEU A 13 26.30 3.01 16.02
CA LEU A 13 25.02 3.62 15.67
C LEU A 13 25.12 5.13 15.95
N VAL A 14 24.88 5.94 14.92
CA VAL A 14 24.85 7.40 15.03
C VAL A 14 23.41 7.86 14.85
N ALA A 15 22.88 8.59 15.82
CA ALA A 15 21.50 9.05 15.84
C ALA A 15 21.39 10.51 16.32
N ILE A 16 20.38 11.24 15.87
CA ILE A 16 20.07 12.58 16.40
C ILE A 16 19.45 12.43 17.79
N ASP A 17 19.95 13.21 18.77
CA ASP A 17 19.32 13.29 20.08
C ASP A 17 18.07 14.18 20.03
N GLN A 18 16.91 13.54 19.94
CA GLN A 18 15.63 14.26 19.84
C GLN A 18 15.27 15.05 21.11
N ARG A 19 15.90 14.78 22.26
CA ARG A 19 15.67 15.53 23.50
C ARG A 19 16.27 16.93 23.43
N ALA A 20 17.36 17.10 22.68
CA ALA A 20 18.06 18.37 22.53
C ALA A 20 17.40 19.31 21.51
N LEU A 21 16.58 18.77 20.60
CA LEU A 21 15.80 19.54 19.66
C LEU A 21 14.65 20.29 20.36
N PRO A 22 14.30 21.52 19.91
CA PRO A 22 14.82 22.21 18.72
C PRO A 22 16.08 23.05 18.96
N HIS A 23 16.55 23.16 20.21
CA HIS A 23 17.61 24.10 20.59
C HIS A 23 18.99 23.74 20.06
N GLN A 24 19.31 22.44 20.00
CA GLN A 24 20.61 21.98 19.54
C GLN A 24 20.50 20.68 18.75
N VAL A 25 21.15 20.64 17.58
CA VAL A 25 21.35 19.39 16.83
C VAL A 25 22.55 18.66 17.42
N ARG A 26 22.29 17.71 18.32
CA ARG A 26 23.31 16.83 18.91
C ARG A 26 23.25 15.46 18.28
N TRP A 27 24.39 14.94 17.83
CA TRP A 27 24.53 13.56 17.36
C TRP A 27 25.06 12.68 18.48
N LEU A 28 24.34 11.60 18.78
CA LEU A 28 24.78 10.53 19.66
C LEU A 28 25.60 9.54 18.85
N ARG A 29 26.68 9.05 19.47
CA ARG A 29 27.46 7.92 18.98
C ARG A 29 27.29 6.78 19.98
N ILE A 30 26.48 5.80 19.60
CA ILE A 30 26.08 4.66 20.43
C ILE A 30 26.93 3.46 20.01
N THR A 31 27.73 2.98 20.95
CA THR A 31 28.72 1.91 20.77
C THR A 31 28.40 0.66 21.59
N THR A 32 27.47 0.76 22.54
CA THR A 32 27.05 -0.35 23.39
C THR A 32 25.54 -0.54 23.41
N VAL A 33 25.09 -1.73 23.80
CA VAL A 33 23.66 -2.04 23.97
C VAL A 33 23.05 -1.21 25.11
N ASP A 34 23.80 -0.97 26.18
CA ASP A 34 23.33 -0.16 27.32
C ASP A 34 23.03 1.29 26.89
N GLU A 35 23.92 1.89 26.10
CA GLU A 35 23.72 3.23 25.53
C GLU A 35 22.50 3.29 24.61
N LEU A 36 22.25 2.24 23.81
CA LEU A 36 21.06 2.15 22.98
C LEU A 36 19.77 2.08 23.82
N ILE A 37 19.77 1.22 24.83
CA ILE A 37 18.62 1.06 25.73
C ILE A 37 18.31 2.38 26.44
N ASP A 38 19.33 3.10 26.92
CA ASP A 38 19.15 4.43 27.50
C ASP A 38 18.57 5.42 26.48
N ALA A 39 19.13 5.47 25.26
CA ALA A 39 18.64 6.36 24.21
C ALA A 39 17.16 6.11 23.85
N ILE A 40 16.72 4.86 23.86
CA ILE A 40 15.30 4.49 23.61
C ILE A 40 14.42 4.86 24.81
N LYS A 41 14.84 4.54 26.04
CA LYS A 41 14.04 4.79 27.26
C LYS A 41 13.88 6.28 27.57
N THR A 42 14.93 7.06 27.35
CA THR A 42 14.92 8.51 27.56
C THR A 42 14.32 9.29 26.39
N LEU A 43 13.84 8.59 25.34
CA LEU A 43 13.27 9.18 24.12
C LEU A 43 14.27 10.04 23.32
N ALA A 44 15.57 9.80 23.46
CA ALA A 44 16.58 10.34 22.57
C ALA A 44 16.39 9.82 21.14
N ILE A 45 15.98 8.55 21.01
CA ILE A 45 15.48 7.94 19.77
C ILE A 45 14.03 7.53 20.01
N ARG A 46 13.11 8.05 19.20
CA ARG A 46 11.69 7.72 19.27
C ARG A 46 11.05 7.68 17.89
N GLY A 47 9.80 7.23 17.86
CA GLY A 47 9.05 6.91 16.64
C GLY A 47 9.18 5.41 16.33
N ALA A 48 8.04 4.76 16.10
CA ALA A 48 7.97 3.31 16.07
C ALA A 48 8.90 2.67 15.00
N PRO A 49 8.99 3.19 13.77
CA PRO A 49 9.95 2.65 12.80
C PRO A 49 11.41 2.95 13.18
N ALA A 50 11.71 4.15 13.70
CA ALA A 50 13.08 4.53 14.08
C ALA A 50 13.65 3.64 15.20
N ILE A 51 12.86 3.32 16.22
CA ILE A 51 13.30 2.41 17.29
C ILE A 51 13.44 0.96 16.80
N GLY A 52 12.64 0.52 15.83
CA GLY A 52 12.79 -0.80 15.21
C GLY A 52 14.12 -0.96 14.48
N VAL A 53 14.47 0.01 13.63
CA VAL A 53 15.78 0.05 12.94
C VAL A 53 16.92 0.18 13.95
N SER A 54 16.76 1.01 14.98
CA SER A 54 17.78 1.16 16.03
C SER A 54 17.98 -0.12 16.83
N GLY A 55 16.92 -0.88 17.09
CA GLY A 55 16.97 -2.20 17.71
C GLY A 55 17.79 -3.20 16.88
N ALA A 56 17.58 -3.22 15.56
CA ALA A 56 18.37 -4.03 14.63
C ALA A 56 19.87 -3.68 14.66
N PHE A 57 20.21 -2.39 14.67
CA PHE A 57 21.60 -1.94 14.88
C PHE A 57 22.13 -2.32 16.27
N GLY A 58 21.28 -2.36 17.29
CA GLY A 58 21.61 -2.88 18.62
C GLY A 58 22.04 -4.34 18.60
N VAL A 59 21.33 -5.19 17.85
CA VAL A 59 21.74 -6.60 17.66
C VAL A 59 23.08 -6.67 16.93
N ALA A 60 23.34 -5.78 15.96
CA ALA A 60 24.64 -5.70 15.32
C ALA A 60 25.77 -5.31 16.31
N LEU A 61 25.54 -4.32 17.19
CA LEU A 61 26.47 -3.97 18.27
C LEU A 61 26.77 -5.17 19.16
N ALA A 62 25.74 -5.90 19.61
CA ALA A 62 25.90 -7.10 20.41
C ALA A 62 26.70 -8.20 19.67
N ALA A 63 26.39 -8.43 18.38
CA ALA A 63 27.06 -9.43 17.56
C ALA A 63 28.55 -9.13 17.35
N PHE A 64 28.93 -7.86 17.20
CA PHE A 64 30.34 -7.45 17.14
C PHE A 64 31.04 -7.51 18.50
N ALA A 65 30.33 -7.27 19.61
CA ALA A 65 30.88 -7.37 20.96
C ALA A 65 31.08 -8.82 21.45
N HIS A 66 30.26 -9.75 20.94
CA HIS A 66 30.22 -11.15 21.38
C HIS A 66 30.42 -12.14 20.22
N VAL A 67 31.48 -11.92 19.43
CA VAL A 67 31.80 -12.78 18.28
C VAL A 67 31.97 -14.24 18.71
N GLY A 68 31.19 -15.13 18.09
CA GLY A 68 31.21 -16.57 18.37
C GLY A 68 30.39 -17.02 19.59
N ASP A 69 29.73 -16.11 20.30
CA ASP A 69 28.89 -16.40 21.47
C ASP A 69 27.43 -16.00 21.20
N ALA A 70 26.73 -16.85 20.45
CA ALA A 70 25.35 -16.58 20.04
C ALA A 70 24.40 -16.40 21.25
N GLN A 71 24.63 -17.14 22.33
CA GLN A 71 23.80 -17.06 23.53
C GLN A 71 23.87 -15.68 24.18
N LYS A 72 25.06 -15.06 24.26
CA LYS A 72 25.16 -13.68 24.75
C LYS A 72 24.47 -12.67 23.84
N VAL A 73 24.57 -12.82 22.52
CA VAL A 73 23.88 -11.95 21.56
C VAL A 73 22.37 -12.05 21.72
N GLU A 74 21.84 -13.26 21.90
CA GLU A 74 20.41 -13.49 22.14
C GLU A 74 19.92 -12.85 23.45
N LEU A 75 20.73 -12.90 24.51
CA LEU A 75 20.41 -12.22 25.77
C LEU A 75 20.38 -10.69 25.61
N GLU A 76 21.36 -10.11 24.91
CA GLU A 76 21.37 -8.68 24.60
C GLU A 76 20.19 -8.26 23.71
N ALA A 77 19.85 -9.07 22.70
CA ALA A 77 18.68 -8.87 21.86
C ALA A 77 17.39 -8.85 22.71
N ALA A 78 17.24 -9.77 23.66
CA ALA A 78 16.11 -9.79 24.58
C ALA A 78 16.06 -8.53 25.46
N ARG A 79 17.21 -8.03 25.95
CA ARG A 79 17.31 -6.78 26.71
C ARG A 79 16.86 -5.58 25.89
N ILE A 80 17.27 -5.51 24.62
CA ILE A 80 16.86 -4.44 23.69
C ILE A 80 15.35 -4.48 23.48
N ALA A 81 14.78 -5.64 23.14
CA ALA A 81 13.34 -5.79 22.91
C ALA A 81 12.51 -5.40 24.15
N ALA A 82 13.00 -5.69 25.36
CA ALA A 82 12.35 -5.34 26.61
C ALA A 82 12.51 -3.86 27.02
N ALA A 83 13.27 -3.05 26.29
CA ALA A 83 13.51 -1.64 26.67
C ALA A 83 12.22 -0.82 26.71
N ARG A 84 11.27 -1.10 25.80
CA ARG A 84 9.92 -0.54 25.75
C ARG A 84 8.90 -1.61 25.30
N PRO A 85 8.33 -2.40 26.22
CA PRO A 85 7.52 -3.58 25.88
C PRO A 85 6.28 -3.31 25.01
N THR A 86 5.74 -2.08 25.02
CA THR A 86 4.60 -1.67 24.19
C THR A 86 4.99 -1.32 22.75
N ALA A 87 6.29 -1.17 22.45
CA ALA A 87 6.80 -0.83 21.13
C ALA A 87 7.05 -2.09 20.28
N VAL A 88 6.00 -2.57 19.61
CA VAL A 88 6.05 -3.80 18.78
C VAL A 88 7.14 -3.74 17.71
N ASN A 89 7.36 -2.58 17.08
CA ASN A 89 8.40 -2.40 16.06
C ASN A 89 9.83 -2.63 16.59
N LEU A 90 10.09 -2.38 17.89
CA LEU A 90 11.39 -2.63 18.49
C LEU A 90 11.68 -4.14 18.53
N ALA A 91 10.74 -4.92 19.06
CA ALA A 91 10.86 -6.38 19.12
C ALA A 91 10.96 -6.99 17.71
N TRP A 92 10.14 -6.51 16.76
CA TRP A 92 10.20 -6.92 15.37
C TRP A 92 11.57 -6.69 14.75
N GLY A 93 12.14 -5.50 14.92
CA GLY A 93 13.43 -5.16 14.33
C GLY A 93 14.59 -5.97 14.93
N VAL A 94 14.54 -6.20 16.25
CA VAL A 94 15.46 -7.10 16.95
C VAL A 94 15.37 -8.53 16.38
N GLN A 95 14.17 -9.08 16.27
CA GLN A 95 13.98 -10.46 15.80
C GLN A 95 14.46 -10.64 14.35
N ARG A 96 14.16 -9.68 13.48
CA ARG A 96 14.57 -9.72 12.07
C ARG A 96 16.09 -9.70 11.91
N ALA A 97 16.78 -8.84 12.66
CA ALA A 97 18.24 -8.81 12.67
C ALA A 97 18.85 -10.07 13.30
N LEU A 98 18.29 -10.55 14.42
CA LEU A 98 18.76 -11.74 15.13
C LEU A 98 18.67 -13.01 14.28
N ALA A 99 17.67 -13.11 13.40
CA ALA A 99 17.56 -14.23 12.45
C ALA A 99 18.78 -14.37 11.51
N ARG A 100 19.58 -13.31 11.36
CA ARG A 100 20.82 -13.32 10.56
C ARG A 100 22.08 -13.67 11.34
N LEU A 101 21.98 -13.82 12.66
CA LEU A 101 23.11 -14.13 13.53
C LEU A 101 23.89 -15.39 13.10
N PRO A 102 23.28 -16.49 12.62
CA PRO A 102 24.03 -17.66 12.16
C PRO A 102 24.96 -17.39 10.97
N GLN A 103 24.75 -16.29 10.22
CA GLN A 103 25.63 -15.85 9.13
C GLN A 103 26.71 -14.85 9.59
N GLY A 104 26.77 -14.55 10.90
CA GLY A 104 27.77 -13.71 11.54
C GLY A 104 27.38 -12.23 11.67
N ALA A 105 28.13 -11.50 12.48
CA ALA A 105 27.84 -10.10 12.83
C ALA A 105 27.70 -9.16 11.61
N ARG A 106 28.42 -9.46 10.52
CA ARG A 106 28.32 -8.66 9.30
C ARG A 106 26.96 -8.81 8.62
N ALA A 107 26.41 -10.02 8.57
CA ALA A 107 25.09 -10.27 8.01
C ALA A 107 23.98 -9.59 8.84
N VAL A 108 24.12 -9.58 10.16
CA VAL A 108 23.22 -8.84 11.06
C VAL A 108 23.26 -7.33 10.76
N LEU A 109 24.45 -6.76 10.58
CA LEU A 109 24.60 -5.35 10.23
C LEU A 109 24.00 -5.03 8.86
N ASP A 110 24.23 -5.89 7.87
CA ASP A 110 23.73 -5.67 6.52
C ASP A 110 22.19 -5.80 6.48
N GLU A 111 21.59 -6.65 7.31
CA GLU A 111 20.12 -6.68 7.51
C GLU A 111 19.59 -5.41 8.19
N ALA A 112 20.27 -4.88 9.22
CA ALA A 112 19.87 -3.62 9.84
C ALA A 112 19.94 -2.44 8.85
N ARG A 113 20.93 -2.43 7.94
CA ARG A 113 21.02 -1.47 6.84
C ARG A 113 19.91 -1.66 5.81
N GLU A 114 19.60 -2.90 5.47
CA GLU A 114 18.51 -3.22 4.55
C GLU A 114 17.17 -2.75 5.13
N MET A 115 16.91 -3.00 6.42
CA MET A 115 15.70 -2.49 7.09
C MET A 115 15.58 -0.96 7.03
N LEU A 116 16.69 -0.23 7.17
CA LEU A 116 16.70 1.23 7.02
C LEU A 116 16.39 1.67 5.58
N ALA A 117 17.01 1.01 4.59
CA ALA A 117 16.79 1.30 3.17
C ALA A 117 15.37 0.93 2.72
N GLU A 118 14.87 -0.22 3.16
CA GLU A 118 13.50 -0.69 2.92
C GLU A 118 12.49 0.28 3.53
N GLY A 119 12.69 0.67 4.81
CA GLY A 119 11.84 1.65 5.48
C GLY A 119 11.77 2.97 4.72
N GLU A 120 12.89 3.46 4.19
CA GLU A 120 12.91 4.66 3.34
C GLU A 120 12.07 4.49 2.07
N ARG A 121 12.22 3.37 1.33
CA ARG A 121 11.43 3.11 0.12
C ARG A 121 9.94 3.03 0.43
N VAL A 122 9.57 2.29 1.49
CA VAL A 122 8.19 2.09 1.92
C VAL A 122 7.54 3.42 2.30
N ASN A 123 8.20 4.20 3.16
CA ASN A 123 7.70 5.50 3.58
C ASN A 123 7.54 6.47 2.40
N ARG A 124 8.51 6.48 1.48
CA ARG A 124 8.46 7.30 0.26
C ARG A 124 7.29 6.92 -0.65
N ALA A 125 7.04 5.63 -0.84
CA ALA A 125 5.91 5.16 -1.62
C ALA A 125 4.57 5.56 -0.98
N ALA A 126 4.40 5.31 0.33
CA ALA A 126 3.19 5.67 1.07
C ALA A 126 2.92 7.19 1.02
N ALA A 127 3.95 8.00 1.25
CA ALA A 127 3.88 9.44 1.17
C ALA A 127 3.55 9.95 -0.25
N THR A 128 4.09 9.32 -1.29
CA THR A 128 3.79 9.68 -2.68
C THR A 128 2.32 9.39 -3.01
N HIS A 129 1.83 8.20 -2.65
CA HIS A 129 0.41 7.86 -2.82
C HIS A 129 -0.51 8.79 -2.04
N ALA A 130 -0.12 9.19 -0.82
CA ALA A 130 -0.89 10.12 -0.01
C ALA A 130 -0.94 11.52 -0.66
N ALA A 131 0.19 12.01 -1.18
CA ALA A 131 0.24 13.27 -1.92
C ALA A 131 -0.65 13.22 -3.18
N ASP A 132 -0.60 12.12 -3.93
CA ASP A 132 -1.46 11.92 -5.11
C ASP A 132 -2.94 11.93 -4.72
N LEU A 133 -3.32 11.24 -3.64
CA LEU A 133 -4.70 11.24 -3.14
C LEU A 133 -5.13 12.64 -2.71
N VAL A 134 -4.31 13.35 -1.93
CA VAL A 134 -4.63 14.69 -1.43
C VAL A 134 -4.88 15.67 -2.58
N GLN A 135 -4.07 15.61 -3.65
CA GLN A 135 -4.30 16.44 -4.84
C GLN A 135 -5.58 16.07 -5.60
N ARG A 136 -5.98 14.78 -5.60
CA ARG A 136 -7.29 14.36 -6.15
C ARG A 136 -8.46 14.85 -5.30
N LEU A 137 -8.33 14.82 -3.98
CA LEU A 137 -9.38 15.22 -3.04
C LEU A 137 -9.54 16.75 -2.98
N CYS A 138 -8.48 17.51 -3.24
CA CYS A 138 -8.47 18.96 -3.22
C CYS A 138 -7.79 19.54 -4.48
N PRO A 139 -8.46 19.46 -5.65
CA PRO A 139 -7.86 19.88 -6.92
C PRO A 139 -7.73 21.40 -7.05
N ASP A 140 -6.89 21.84 -8.00
CA ASP A 140 -6.82 23.21 -8.54
C ASP A 140 -6.46 24.33 -7.55
N ARG A 141 -5.77 24.01 -6.45
CA ARG A 141 -5.27 25.02 -5.50
C ARG A 141 -4.06 24.55 -4.69
N ARG A 142 -3.34 25.52 -4.12
CA ARG A 142 -2.38 25.27 -3.04
C ARG A 142 -3.16 25.03 -1.74
N LEU A 143 -2.65 24.12 -0.91
CA LEU A 143 -3.38 23.57 0.23
C LEU A 143 -2.83 24.09 1.55
N ARG A 144 -3.74 24.39 2.47
CA ARG A 144 -3.42 24.59 3.88
C ARG A 144 -3.66 23.28 4.61
N ILE A 145 -2.59 22.66 5.08
CA ILE A 145 -2.64 21.28 5.60
C ILE A 145 -2.41 21.31 7.10
N LEU A 146 -3.26 20.63 7.88
CA LEU A 146 -3.02 20.42 9.30
C LEU A 146 -2.33 19.08 9.54
N THR A 147 -1.34 19.05 10.41
CA THR A 147 -0.71 17.81 10.88
C THR A 147 -0.55 17.81 12.40
N HIS A 148 -0.38 16.61 12.95
CA HIS A 148 -0.37 16.35 14.39
C HIS A 148 0.72 15.33 14.74
N CYS A 149 1.39 15.52 15.88
CA CYS A 149 2.60 14.80 16.29
C CYS A 149 3.79 15.07 15.36
N ASP A 150 4.76 14.14 15.38
CA ASP A 150 5.93 14.12 14.52
C ASP A 150 5.97 12.79 13.77
N THR A 151 6.00 12.86 12.44
CA THR A 151 5.98 11.68 11.56
C THR A 151 7.01 11.79 10.43
N GLY A 152 8.02 12.63 10.58
CA GLY A 152 9.06 12.80 9.58
C GLY A 152 10.24 11.83 9.79
N PRO A 153 11.38 12.09 9.15
CA PRO A 153 12.59 11.28 9.28
C PRO A 153 13.02 11.00 10.73
N LEU A 154 12.80 11.92 11.67
CA LEU A 154 13.07 11.70 13.09
C LEU A 154 12.27 10.54 13.68
N ALA A 155 11.00 10.39 13.30
CA ALA A 155 10.13 9.31 13.79
C ALA A 155 10.33 7.98 13.02
N THR A 156 10.76 8.04 11.77
CA THR A 156 10.77 6.87 10.87
C THR A 156 12.16 6.35 10.49
N ALA A 157 13.22 6.92 11.04
CA ALA A 157 14.63 6.81 10.62
C ALA A 157 14.96 7.48 9.28
N ALA A 158 14.03 7.48 8.32
CA ALA A 158 14.20 8.10 7.00
C ALA A 158 12.87 8.51 6.38
N PHE A 159 12.90 9.61 5.61
CA PHE A 159 11.81 10.18 4.81
C PHE A 159 10.56 10.68 5.56
N GLY A 160 9.90 9.82 6.34
CA GLY A 160 8.66 10.12 7.07
C GLY A 160 7.39 9.60 6.38
N THR A 161 6.28 9.59 7.11
CA THR A 161 4.94 9.24 6.58
C THR A 161 4.14 10.49 6.23
N ALA A 162 3.35 11.06 7.15
CA ALA A 162 2.54 12.26 6.87
C ALA A 162 3.43 13.48 6.55
N LEU A 163 4.46 13.75 7.35
CA LEU A 163 5.49 14.73 7.02
C LEU A 163 6.26 14.40 5.73
N GLY A 164 6.41 13.11 5.38
CA GLY A 164 6.93 12.70 4.08
C GLY A 164 6.00 13.11 2.93
N ALA A 165 4.69 12.94 3.10
CA ALA A 165 3.69 13.40 2.13
C ALA A 165 3.70 14.92 1.99
N LEU A 166 3.89 15.66 3.09
CA LEU A 166 4.09 17.11 3.05
C LEU A 166 5.34 17.51 2.24
N GLN A 167 6.45 16.78 2.38
CA GLN A 167 7.64 17.01 1.55
C GLN A 167 7.34 16.78 0.07
N VAL A 168 6.62 15.70 -0.29
CA VAL A 168 6.22 15.42 -1.68
C VAL A 168 5.29 16.51 -2.23
N LEU A 169 4.30 16.95 -1.45
CA LEU A 169 3.40 18.04 -1.85
C LEU A 169 4.15 19.37 -1.99
N HIS A 170 5.14 19.63 -1.15
CA HIS A 170 5.96 20.83 -1.24
C HIS A 170 6.82 20.86 -2.50
N THR A 171 7.47 19.74 -2.89
CA THR A 171 8.23 19.68 -4.14
C THR A 171 7.35 19.84 -5.38
N ARG A 172 6.05 19.55 -5.26
CA ARG A 172 5.03 19.79 -6.30
C ARG A 172 4.44 21.20 -6.25
N HIS A 173 4.93 22.09 -5.38
CA HIS A 173 4.39 23.43 -5.15
C HIS A 173 2.90 23.44 -4.75
N ALA A 174 2.41 22.35 -4.16
CA ALA A 174 1.00 22.17 -3.82
C ALA A 174 0.64 22.65 -2.39
N ILE A 175 1.63 23.04 -1.57
CA ILE A 175 1.42 23.55 -0.22
C ILE A 175 1.38 25.07 -0.23
N ASP A 176 0.34 25.64 0.38
CA ASP A 176 0.31 27.05 0.77
C ASP A 176 1.00 27.22 2.14
N GLU A 177 0.53 26.47 3.12
CA GLU A 177 1.05 26.46 4.49
C GLU A 177 0.73 25.13 5.20
N VAL A 178 1.55 24.75 6.17
CA VAL A 178 1.26 23.66 7.12
C VAL A 178 0.95 24.23 8.51
N LEU A 179 -0.23 23.92 9.05
CA LEU A 179 -0.55 24.17 10.45
C LEU A 179 -0.15 22.94 11.27
N VAL A 180 0.71 23.14 12.27
CA VAL A 180 1.24 22.06 13.12
C VAL A 180 0.66 22.21 14.50
N ASP A 181 -0.01 21.17 14.99
CA ASP A 181 -0.42 21.12 16.39
C ASP A 181 0.78 20.90 17.31
N GLU A 182 0.85 21.59 18.46
CA GLU A 182 1.97 21.47 19.38
C GLU A 182 2.17 20.04 19.89
N THR A 183 1.09 19.28 20.02
CA THR A 183 1.01 17.89 20.45
C THR A 183 1.40 17.71 21.92
N ARG A 184 0.59 18.22 22.86
CA ARG A 184 0.80 17.97 24.28
C ARG A 184 0.64 16.48 24.62
N PRO A 185 1.28 15.99 25.70
CA PRO A 185 2.17 16.75 26.59
C PRO A 185 3.62 16.85 26.12
N LEU A 186 4.08 15.98 25.22
CA LEU A 186 5.50 15.85 24.85
C LEU A 186 5.97 16.85 23.79
N LEU A 187 5.06 17.66 23.26
CA LEU A 187 5.32 18.76 22.35
C LEU A 187 6.03 18.30 21.05
N GLN A 188 5.64 17.13 20.52
CA GLN A 188 6.30 16.57 19.33
C GLN A 188 6.15 17.48 18.12
N GLY A 189 4.95 17.99 17.87
CA GLY A 189 4.74 18.89 16.74
C GLY A 189 5.51 20.20 16.92
N ALA A 190 5.44 20.80 18.12
CA ALA A 190 6.14 22.04 18.42
C ALA A 190 7.67 21.94 18.39
N ARG A 191 8.25 20.81 18.82
CA ARG A 191 9.71 20.63 18.96
C ARG A 191 10.36 19.99 17.74
N LEU A 192 9.70 19.00 17.14
CA LEU A 192 10.29 18.16 16.10
C LEU A 192 9.68 18.44 14.73
N ALA A 193 8.36 18.40 14.59
CA ALA A 193 7.75 18.56 13.28
C ALA A 193 8.02 19.95 12.70
N THR A 194 7.85 21.02 13.49
CA THR A 194 8.23 22.38 13.07
C THR A 194 9.72 22.50 12.73
N TRP A 195 10.59 21.83 13.48
CA TRP A 195 12.02 21.79 13.20
C TRP A 195 12.30 21.11 11.84
N GLU A 196 11.70 19.95 11.58
CA GLU A 196 11.85 19.23 10.32
C GLU A 196 11.29 20.02 9.13
N LEU A 197 10.11 20.64 9.29
CA LEU A 197 9.50 21.50 8.27
C LEU A 197 10.37 22.73 7.98
N ALA A 198 10.98 23.34 9.01
CA ALA A 198 11.93 24.43 8.84
C ALA A 198 13.18 23.99 8.07
N GLN A 199 13.74 22.81 8.40
CA GLN A 199 14.87 22.23 7.65
C GLN A 199 14.51 21.89 6.19
N ALA A 200 13.23 21.61 5.92
CA ALA A 200 12.70 21.32 4.60
C ALA A 200 12.38 22.58 3.78
N GLY A 201 12.35 23.77 4.39
CA GLY A 201 11.86 24.99 3.75
C GLY A 201 10.34 25.01 3.53
N ILE A 202 9.58 24.17 4.23
CA ILE A 202 8.12 24.10 4.09
C ILE A 202 7.49 25.22 4.93
N PRO A 203 6.66 26.11 4.35
CA PRO A 203 5.96 27.15 5.10
C PRO A 203 5.05 26.55 6.16
N HIS A 204 5.18 26.99 7.41
CA HIS A 204 4.39 26.44 8.51
C HIS A 204 4.14 27.44 9.65
N ARG A 205 3.09 27.16 10.42
CA ARG A 205 2.78 27.82 11.70
C ARG A 205 2.47 26.77 12.76
N LEU A 206 2.79 27.12 14.01
CA LEU A 206 2.48 26.31 15.18
C LEU A 206 1.15 26.76 15.80
N ALA A 207 0.31 25.80 16.19
CA ALA A 207 -0.93 26.02 16.91
C ALA A 207 -0.96 25.18 18.20
N VAL A 208 -1.66 25.67 19.21
CA VAL A 208 -2.05 24.83 20.35
C VAL A 208 -3.10 23.81 19.90
N ASP A 209 -3.10 22.62 20.48
CA ASP A 209 -3.97 21.50 20.03
C ASP A 209 -5.46 21.92 20.00
N SER A 210 -5.89 22.70 21.00
CA SER A 210 -7.28 23.17 21.12
C SER A 210 -7.71 24.19 20.05
N ALA A 211 -6.78 24.78 19.31
CA ALA A 211 -7.09 25.73 18.24
C ALA A 211 -7.41 25.04 16.91
N ALA A 212 -7.13 23.74 16.76
CA ALA A 212 -7.30 23.03 15.50
C ALA A 212 -8.74 23.08 14.96
N ALA A 213 -9.74 22.83 15.81
CA ALA A 213 -11.15 22.91 15.40
C ALA A 213 -11.55 24.33 14.97
N TRP A 214 -11.02 25.36 15.64
CA TRP A 214 -11.25 26.75 15.24
C TRP A 214 -10.54 27.10 13.92
N ALA A 215 -9.34 26.57 13.70
CA ALA A 215 -8.64 26.71 12.42
C ALA A 215 -9.44 26.09 11.27
N MET A 216 -10.04 24.91 11.49
CA MET A 216 -10.96 24.29 10.52
C MET A 216 -12.22 25.15 10.30
N ALA A 217 -12.86 25.62 11.37
CA ALA A 217 -14.08 26.45 11.30
C ALA A 217 -13.87 27.79 10.59
N THR A 218 -12.67 28.37 10.71
CA THR A 218 -12.28 29.63 10.05
C THR A 218 -11.65 29.40 8.67
N GLY A 219 -11.72 28.17 8.16
CA GLY A 219 -11.27 27.83 6.82
C GLY A 219 -9.77 27.96 6.64
N GLN A 220 -8.96 27.76 7.68
CA GLN A 220 -7.49 27.74 7.62
C GLN A 220 -6.93 26.33 7.31
N VAL A 221 -7.79 25.32 7.15
CA VAL A 221 -7.39 23.93 6.88
C VAL A 221 -8.23 23.39 5.73
N ASP A 222 -7.56 22.81 4.75
CA ASP A 222 -8.14 22.17 3.57
C ASP A 222 -8.06 20.64 3.63
N CYS A 223 -7.08 20.10 4.36
CA CYS A 223 -6.89 18.67 4.56
C CYS A 223 -6.11 18.42 5.85
N VAL A 224 -6.38 17.30 6.52
CA VAL A 224 -5.61 16.82 7.67
C VAL A 224 -4.78 15.60 7.26
N LEU A 225 -3.48 15.62 7.54
CA LEU A 225 -2.56 14.50 7.34
C LEU A 225 -1.92 14.09 8.66
N VAL A 226 -2.10 12.83 9.06
CA VAL A 226 -1.52 12.27 10.29
C VAL A 226 -0.87 10.91 10.05
N GLY A 227 -0.01 10.50 10.97
CA GLY A 227 0.53 9.13 11.02
C GLY A 227 -0.42 8.14 11.71
N ALA A 228 0.09 6.94 11.97
CA ALA A 228 -0.54 5.96 12.84
C ALA A 228 0.50 5.16 13.61
N ASP A 229 0.16 4.76 14.83
CA ASP A 229 0.91 3.78 15.61
C ASP A 229 0.40 2.35 15.37
N ARG A 230 -0.91 2.19 15.17
CA ARG A 230 -1.53 0.89 14.86
C ARG A 230 -2.84 1.08 14.10
N ILE A 231 -3.12 0.18 13.15
CA ILE A 231 -4.39 0.13 12.42
C ILE A 231 -5.01 -1.25 12.63
N SER A 232 -6.16 -1.36 13.29
CA SER A 232 -6.86 -2.64 13.53
C SER A 232 -7.52 -3.18 12.25
N ALA A 233 -7.99 -4.43 12.30
CA ALA A 233 -8.61 -5.11 11.17
C ALA A 233 -9.87 -4.39 10.63
N ASP A 234 -10.66 -3.78 11.51
CA ASP A 234 -11.84 -2.96 11.15
C ASP A 234 -11.48 -1.58 10.57
N GLY A 235 -10.20 -1.20 10.56
CA GLY A 235 -9.71 0.09 10.08
C GLY A 235 -9.65 1.19 11.13
N SER A 236 -9.92 0.89 12.42
CA SER A 236 -9.68 1.87 13.49
C SER A 236 -8.19 2.18 13.62
N VAL A 237 -7.87 3.44 13.88
CA VAL A 237 -6.49 3.92 13.93
C VAL A 237 -6.15 4.41 15.33
N ALA A 238 -5.20 3.76 15.98
CA ALA A 238 -4.55 4.31 17.16
C ALA A 238 -3.40 5.22 16.73
N ASN A 239 -3.42 6.46 17.23
CA ASN A 239 -2.38 7.45 16.99
C ASN A 239 -2.26 8.39 18.20
N LYS A 240 -1.30 9.32 18.17
CA LYS A 240 -1.05 10.28 19.25
C LYS A 240 -2.34 10.95 19.73
N ILE A 241 -2.49 11.04 21.06
CA ILE A 241 -3.61 11.72 21.72
C ILE A 241 -3.84 13.11 21.12
N GLY A 242 -5.08 13.39 20.72
CA GLY A 242 -5.47 14.55 19.93
C GLY A 242 -5.99 14.16 18.53
N THR A 243 -5.54 13.03 17.98
CA THR A 243 -5.92 12.57 16.63
C THR A 243 -7.43 12.35 16.49
N TYR A 244 -8.07 11.71 17.47
CA TYR A 244 -9.51 11.49 17.46
C TYR A 244 -10.29 12.81 17.46
N GLY A 245 -9.86 13.78 18.27
CA GLY A 245 -10.48 15.11 18.32
C GLY A 245 -10.37 15.85 16.98
N LEU A 246 -9.22 15.74 16.31
CA LEU A 246 -9.02 16.28 14.96
C LEU A 246 -9.95 15.64 13.94
N ALA A 247 -10.10 14.31 13.97
CA ALA A 247 -10.96 13.58 13.03
C ALA A 247 -12.44 13.97 13.20
N LEU A 248 -12.90 14.15 14.45
CA LEU A 248 -14.24 14.67 14.74
C LEU A 248 -14.45 16.07 14.15
N ALA A 249 -13.51 16.99 14.37
CA ALA A 249 -13.60 18.36 13.85
C ALA A 249 -13.55 18.38 12.31
N ALA A 250 -12.65 17.60 11.70
CA ALA A 250 -12.53 17.49 10.25
C ALA A 250 -13.81 16.96 9.63
N ARG A 251 -14.40 15.91 10.21
CA ARG A 251 -15.70 15.37 9.78
C ARG A 251 -16.83 16.39 9.86
N HIS A 252 -16.90 17.15 10.95
CA HIS A 252 -17.91 18.20 11.13
C HIS A 252 -17.80 19.31 10.07
N HIS A 253 -16.58 19.68 9.69
CA HIS A 253 -16.32 20.73 8.70
C HIS A 253 -16.17 20.23 7.25
N GLY A 254 -16.38 18.93 7.00
CA GLY A 254 -16.26 18.35 5.66
C GLY A 254 -14.83 18.36 5.10
N ILE A 255 -13.82 18.37 5.97
CA ILE A 255 -12.40 18.37 5.61
C ILE A 255 -11.89 16.93 5.51
N PRO A 256 -11.20 16.56 4.42
CA PRO A 256 -10.57 15.24 4.30
C PRO A 256 -9.56 14.96 5.41
N PHE A 257 -9.71 13.81 6.06
CA PHE A 257 -8.82 13.30 7.09
C PHE A 257 -8.10 12.05 6.60
N VAL A 258 -6.80 12.18 6.34
CA VAL A 258 -5.99 11.13 5.69
C VAL A 258 -4.90 10.65 6.64
N VAL A 259 -4.86 9.33 6.84
CA VAL A 259 -3.84 8.65 7.63
C VAL A 259 -2.78 8.08 6.69
N VAL A 260 -1.51 8.36 6.95
CA VAL A 260 -0.37 7.86 6.18
C VAL A 260 0.48 6.95 7.06
N ALA A 261 0.52 5.67 6.73
CA ALA A 261 1.27 4.68 7.51
C ALA A 261 1.68 3.51 6.62
N PRO A 262 2.82 2.86 6.87
CA PRO A 262 3.21 1.66 6.14
C PRO A 262 2.25 0.50 6.40
N GLU A 263 2.19 -0.47 5.49
CA GLU A 263 1.37 -1.69 5.62
C GLU A 263 1.71 -2.46 6.91
N SER A 264 2.98 -2.40 7.33
CA SER A 264 3.47 -3.01 8.59
C SER A 264 2.87 -2.40 9.86
N THR A 265 2.23 -1.23 9.78
CA THR A 265 1.48 -0.63 10.90
C THR A 265 0.09 -1.26 11.07
N ARG A 266 -0.39 -2.04 10.09
CA ARG A 266 -1.64 -2.79 10.22
C ARG A 266 -1.45 -3.97 11.15
N ASP A 267 -2.43 -4.16 12.03
CA ASP A 267 -2.52 -5.26 12.98
C ASP A 267 -3.81 -6.05 12.72
N PRO A 268 -3.79 -7.02 11.78
CA PRO A 268 -4.94 -7.87 11.48
C PRO A 268 -5.36 -8.74 12.68
N GLY A 269 -4.49 -8.91 13.68
CA GLY A 269 -4.79 -9.70 14.89
C GLY A 269 -5.68 -8.95 15.89
N THR A 270 -5.68 -7.62 15.83
CA THR A 270 -6.59 -6.77 16.61
C THR A 270 -7.88 -6.53 15.82
N ALA A 271 -8.97 -7.13 16.25
CA ALA A 271 -10.25 -7.10 15.52
C ALA A 271 -10.81 -5.67 15.40
N THR A 272 -10.87 -4.95 16.53
CA THR A 272 -11.44 -3.60 16.57
C THR A 272 -10.57 -2.63 17.34
N GLY A 273 -10.80 -1.33 17.13
CA GLY A 273 -10.12 -0.28 17.89
C GLY A 273 -10.34 -0.36 19.41
N ARG A 274 -11.41 -1.01 19.86
CA ARG A 274 -11.72 -1.20 21.29
C ARG A 274 -10.77 -2.18 21.98
N ASP A 275 -10.13 -3.05 21.20
CA ASP A 275 -9.21 -4.07 21.69
C ASP A 275 -7.79 -3.50 21.89
N ILE A 276 -7.56 -2.23 21.51
CA ILE A 276 -6.29 -1.53 21.67
C ILE A 276 -6.17 -1.03 23.11
N VAL A 277 -5.18 -1.55 23.83
CA VAL A 277 -4.82 -1.06 25.16
C VAL A 277 -4.03 0.25 25.03
N VAL A 278 -4.63 1.36 25.45
CA VAL A 278 -4.01 2.69 25.43
C VAL A 278 -3.04 2.86 26.60
N GLU A 279 -1.78 3.17 26.30
CA GLU A 279 -0.74 3.46 27.29
C GLU A 279 -1.11 4.69 28.13
N GLN A 280 -1.13 4.55 29.45
CA GLN A 280 -1.23 5.66 30.41
C GLN A 280 0.17 6.06 30.86
N ARG A 281 0.49 7.35 30.77
CA ARG A 281 1.83 7.88 31.07
C ARG A 281 1.87 8.65 32.38
N SER A 282 3.08 8.98 32.82
CA SER A 282 3.32 9.69 34.07
C SER A 282 2.56 11.02 34.13
N ALA A 283 1.99 11.33 35.30
CA ALA A 283 1.35 12.61 35.58
C ALA A 283 2.30 13.81 35.35
N GLY A 284 3.60 13.60 35.59
CA GLY A 284 4.64 14.63 35.45
C GLY A 284 4.71 15.27 34.06
N GLU A 285 4.34 14.55 33.00
CA GLU A 285 4.34 15.10 31.63
C GLU A 285 3.29 16.21 31.45
N ILE A 286 2.20 16.15 32.23
CA ILE A 286 1.13 17.15 32.20
C ILE A 286 1.33 18.21 33.27
N THR A 287 1.69 17.81 34.49
CA THR A 287 1.84 18.72 35.63
C THR A 287 3.11 19.54 35.61
N HIS A 288 4.06 19.21 34.73
CA HIS A 288 5.31 19.95 34.57
C HIS A 288 5.64 20.20 33.09
N LEU A 289 6.38 21.28 32.85
CA LEU A 289 7.09 21.54 31.60
C LEU A 289 8.58 21.69 31.91
N GLY A 290 9.37 20.66 31.61
CA GLY A 290 10.72 20.54 32.14
C GLY A 290 10.67 20.43 33.67
N ASP A 291 11.47 21.23 34.36
CA ASP A 291 11.52 21.26 35.83
C ASP A 291 10.48 22.20 36.47
N VAL A 292 9.63 22.85 35.65
CA VAL A 292 8.66 23.85 36.12
C VAL A 292 7.28 23.23 36.27
N ALA A 293 6.72 23.27 37.47
CA ALA A 293 5.35 22.83 37.72
C ALA A 293 4.33 23.78 37.05
N THR A 294 3.37 23.21 36.33
CA THR A 294 2.28 23.89 35.64
C THR A 294 0.90 23.53 36.21
N ALA A 295 0.85 22.66 37.22
CA ALA A 295 -0.33 22.31 37.98
C ALA A 295 -0.02 22.29 39.49
N PRO A 296 -1.03 22.43 40.37
CA PRO A 296 -0.86 22.22 41.81
C PRO A 296 -0.27 20.84 42.12
N ALA A 297 0.48 20.75 43.22
CA ALA A 297 1.00 19.47 43.73
C ALA A 297 -0.13 18.44 43.93
N ASP A 298 0.18 17.17 43.71
CA ASP A 298 -0.73 16.04 43.88
C ASP A 298 -2.00 16.05 43.00
N THR A 299 -2.06 16.92 41.99
CA THR A 299 -3.16 16.92 41.00
C THR A 299 -3.24 15.56 40.32
N ALA A 300 -4.38 14.88 40.43
CA ALA A 300 -4.65 13.65 39.70
C ALA A 300 -4.73 13.92 38.20
N VAL A 301 -4.16 13.01 37.39
CA VAL A 301 -4.01 13.21 35.94
C VAL A 301 -4.59 12.04 35.17
N PHE A 302 -5.24 12.36 34.05
CA PHE A 302 -5.54 11.42 32.97
C PHE A 302 -4.62 11.73 31.78
N ASN A 303 -3.65 10.85 31.51
CA ASN A 303 -2.61 11.05 30.49
C ASN A 303 -2.50 9.84 29.55
N PRO A 304 -3.51 9.58 28.71
CA PRO A 304 -3.39 8.61 27.62
C PRO A 304 -2.37 9.10 26.59
N ALA A 305 -1.42 8.25 26.20
CA ALA A 305 -0.43 8.58 25.19
C ALA A 305 -1.01 8.60 23.76
N PHE A 306 -2.15 7.93 23.56
CA PHE A 306 -2.79 7.70 22.28
C PHE A 306 -4.31 7.80 22.44
N ASP A 307 -5.02 8.03 21.34
CA ASP A 307 -6.45 7.78 21.22
C ASP A 307 -6.72 6.88 20.01
N VAL A 308 -7.99 6.46 19.86
CA VAL A 308 -8.42 5.57 18.77
C VAL A 308 -9.45 6.30 17.93
N THR A 309 -9.10 6.54 16.66
CA THR A 309 -9.98 7.14 15.65
C THR A 309 -10.72 6.04 14.90
N PRO A 310 -12.06 5.99 14.97
CA PRO A 310 -12.83 4.98 14.27
C PRO A 310 -12.89 5.24 12.75
N PRO A 311 -13.05 4.20 11.93
CA PRO A 311 -12.90 4.28 10.48
C PRO A 311 -13.88 5.24 9.80
N GLU A 312 -15.07 5.46 10.35
CA GLU A 312 -16.08 6.37 9.80
C GLU A 312 -15.69 7.86 9.85
N LEU A 313 -14.67 8.23 10.63
CA LEU A 313 -14.11 9.58 10.69
C LEU A 313 -12.91 9.75 9.74
N ILE A 314 -12.42 8.67 9.15
CA ILE A 314 -11.23 8.65 8.31
C ILE A 314 -11.66 8.67 6.85
N THR A 315 -11.15 9.64 6.10
CA THR A 315 -11.41 9.70 4.65
C THR A 315 -10.63 8.61 3.91
N ALA A 316 -9.38 8.39 4.30
CA ALA A 316 -8.54 7.35 3.72
C ALA A 316 -7.38 6.96 4.65
N VAL A 317 -6.98 5.69 4.54
CA VAL A 317 -5.70 5.20 5.06
C VAL A 317 -4.82 4.84 3.87
N VAL A 318 -3.61 5.37 3.82
CA VAL A 318 -2.70 5.24 2.68
C VAL A 318 -1.40 4.56 3.10
N THR A 319 -1.04 3.51 2.37
CA THR A 319 0.19 2.73 2.55
C THR A 319 1.04 2.76 1.28
N GLU A 320 2.21 2.10 1.33
CA GLU A 320 3.07 1.89 0.17
C GLU A 320 2.37 1.12 -0.95
N ASN A 321 1.25 0.45 -0.67
CA ASN A 321 0.44 -0.28 -1.65
C ASN A 321 -0.72 0.56 -2.22
N GLY A 322 -0.81 1.83 -1.83
CA GLY A 322 -1.88 2.75 -2.22
C GLY A 322 -2.90 2.96 -1.11
N VAL A 323 -4.09 3.44 -1.47
CA VAL A 323 -5.18 3.64 -0.52
C VAL A 323 -5.82 2.29 -0.17
N ILE A 324 -5.93 1.99 1.12
CA ILE A 324 -6.55 0.74 1.58
C ILE A 324 -7.98 0.67 1.07
N GLY A 325 -8.28 -0.39 0.30
CA GLY A 325 -9.62 -0.64 -0.24
C GLY A 325 -9.99 0.12 -1.52
N GLU A 326 -9.13 1.01 -2.05
CA GLU A 326 -9.42 1.78 -3.27
C GLU A 326 -9.49 0.88 -4.51
N ALA A 327 -8.52 -0.03 -4.69
CA ALA A 327 -8.54 -0.99 -5.81
C ALA A 327 -9.83 -1.83 -5.84
N LYS A 328 -10.32 -2.26 -4.66
CA LYS A 328 -11.58 -3.00 -4.52
C LYS A 328 -12.78 -2.13 -4.90
N HIS A 329 -12.82 -0.87 -4.48
CA HIS A 329 -13.91 0.06 -4.82
C HIS A 329 -13.93 0.42 -6.31
N VAL A 330 -12.78 0.74 -6.89
CA VAL A 330 -12.66 1.05 -8.32
C VAL A 330 -13.09 -0.15 -9.15
N ALA A 331 -12.57 -1.35 -8.86
CA ALA A 331 -13.00 -2.58 -9.52
C ALA A 331 -14.50 -2.85 -9.34
N ALA A 332 -15.04 -2.61 -8.14
CA ALA A 332 -16.45 -2.80 -7.85
C ALA A 332 -17.38 -1.89 -8.66
N SER A 333 -16.90 -0.71 -9.04
CA SER A 333 -17.63 0.21 -9.92
C SER A 333 -17.45 -0.11 -11.41
N GLN A 334 -16.26 -0.55 -11.83
CA GLN A 334 -15.91 -0.72 -13.24
C GLN A 334 -16.37 -2.07 -13.82
N ILE A 335 -16.26 -3.17 -13.04
CA ILE A 335 -16.61 -4.51 -13.50
C ILE A 335 -18.08 -4.58 -13.98
N PRO A 336 -19.08 -4.14 -13.20
CA PRO A 336 -20.47 -4.17 -13.64
C PRO A 336 -20.73 -3.33 -14.89
N ARG A 337 -20.08 -2.16 -14.99
CA ARG A 337 -20.22 -1.27 -16.16
C ARG A 337 -19.71 -1.93 -17.44
N ILE A 338 -18.53 -2.56 -17.39
CA ILE A 338 -17.93 -3.24 -18.56
C ILE A 338 -18.69 -4.51 -18.89
N ALA A 339 -19.13 -5.28 -17.88
CA ALA A 339 -19.97 -6.46 -18.10
C ALA A 339 -21.26 -6.09 -18.84
N ARG A 340 -21.88 -4.95 -18.49
CA ARG A 340 -23.04 -4.42 -19.19
C ARG A 340 -22.74 -3.99 -20.63
N ASP A 341 -21.62 -3.33 -20.90
CA ASP A 341 -21.21 -2.97 -22.26
C ASP A 341 -21.03 -4.22 -23.14
N LEU A 342 -20.30 -5.21 -22.64
CA LEU A 342 -20.05 -6.48 -23.34
C LEU A 342 -21.34 -7.32 -23.50
N TYR A 343 -22.25 -7.27 -22.52
CA TYR A 343 -23.58 -7.86 -22.65
C TYR A 343 -24.38 -7.21 -23.78
N LEU A 344 -24.41 -5.88 -23.86
CA LEU A 344 -25.13 -5.15 -24.92
C LEU A 344 -24.57 -5.41 -26.31
N ARG A 345 -23.27 -5.73 -26.41
CA ARG A 345 -22.62 -6.19 -27.65
C ARG A 345 -22.92 -7.66 -27.99
N GLY A 346 -23.59 -8.40 -27.12
CA GLY A 346 -23.92 -9.81 -27.31
C GLY A 346 -22.77 -10.77 -26.99
N TRP A 347 -21.71 -10.32 -26.31
CA TRP A 347 -20.52 -11.14 -26.03
C TRP A 347 -20.55 -11.81 -24.66
N MET A 348 -21.47 -11.41 -23.78
CA MET A 348 -21.70 -12.04 -22.48
C MET A 348 -23.18 -12.38 -22.27
N PRO A 349 -23.83 -13.17 -23.16
CA PRO A 349 -25.26 -13.42 -23.09
C PRO A 349 -25.63 -14.19 -21.81
N GLY A 350 -26.66 -13.73 -21.11
CA GLY A 350 -27.12 -14.35 -19.86
C GLY A 350 -26.00 -14.43 -18.82
N THR A 351 -25.70 -15.64 -18.33
CA THR A 351 -24.67 -15.87 -17.30
C THR A 351 -23.26 -16.10 -17.87
N ALA A 352 -23.10 -16.05 -19.20
CA ALA A 352 -21.86 -16.39 -19.89
C ALA A 352 -20.75 -15.35 -19.70
N GLY A 353 -19.52 -15.81 -19.55
CA GLY A 353 -18.35 -14.96 -19.35
C GLY A 353 -18.16 -14.47 -17.91
N ASN A 354 -17.02 -13.86 -17.65
CA ASN A 354 -16.67 -13.29 -16.36
C ASN A 354 -15.54 -12.28 -16.49
N ILE A 355 -15.47 -11.39 -15.51
CA ILE A 355 -14.49 -10.30 -15.46
C ILE A 355 -13.88 -10.31 -14.07
N SER A 356 -12.57 -10.08 -13.98
CA SER A 356 -11.90 -9.86 -12.69
C SER A 356 -10.84 -8.79 -12.75
N VAL A 357 -10.53 -8.24 -11.57
CA VAL A 357 -9.42 -7.31 -11.32
C VAL A 357 -8.60 -7.81 -10.15
N ARG A 358 -7.28 -7.75 -10.27
CA ARG A 358 -6.33 -8.08 -9.20
C ARG A 358 -6.41 -7.02 -8.09
N ALA A 359 -6.47 -7.49 -6.85
CA ALA A 359 -6.46 -6.67 -5.63
C ALA A 359 -5.42 -7.27 -4.66
N GLY A 360 -4.14 -6.95 -4.88
CA GLY A 360 -3.03 -7.54 -4.14
C GLY A 360 -2.86 -9.03 -4.43
N GLN A 361 -3.01 -9.86 -3.38
CA GLN A 361 -2.98 -11.33 -3.47
C GLN A 361 -4.35 -11.95 -3.77
N ALA A 362 -5.40 -11.14 -3.80
CA ALA A 362 -6.76 -11.54 -4.16
C ALA A 362 -7.14 -11.01 -5.54
N ALA A 363 -8.25 -11.51 -6.09
CA ALA A 363 -8.92 -10.91 -7.24
C ALA A 363 -10.40 -10.70 -6.92
N LEU A 364 -10.94 -9.56 -7.33
CA LEU A 364 -12.37 -9.29 -7.30
C LEU A 364 -12.96 -9.75 -8.64
N ILE A 365 -13.90 -10.69 -8.62
CA ILE A 365 -14.43 -11.38 -9.79
C ILE A 365 -15.96 -11.35 -9.80
N THR A 366 -16.59 -11.35 -10.98
CA THR A 366 -18.04 -11.45 -11.09
C THR A 366 -18.58 -12.74 -10.47
N GLY A 367 -19.67 -12.66 -9.71
CA GLY A 367 -20.40 -13.83 -9.21
C GLY A 367 -21.10 -14.63 -10.32
N SER A 368 -21.40 -15.88 -9.99
CA SER A 368 -22.14 -16.80 -10.86
C SER A 368 -23.67 -16.62 -10.73
N GLY A 369 -24.40 -17.07 -11.75
CA GLY A 369 -25.86 -17.21 -11.72
C GLY A 369 -26.68 -15.94 -11.97
N LEU A 370 -26.05 -14.85 -12.43
CA LEU A 370 -26.74 -13.62 -12.86
C LEU A 370 -26.44 -13.27 -14.31
N SER A 371 -27.41 -12.59 -14.93
CA SER A 371 -27.21 -11.90 -16.20
C SER A 371 -26.06 -10.91 -16.07
N LYS A 372 -25.05 -10.99 -16.95
CA LYS A 372 -23.88 -10.11 -16.90
C LYS A 372 -24.22 -8.65 -17.22
N GLY A 373 -25.38 -8.41 -17.85
CA GLY A 373 -25.94 -7.07 -18.06
C GLY A 373 -26.52 -6.40 -16.81
N GLU A 374 -26.81 -7.17 -15.76
CA GLU A 374 -27.55 -6.73 -14.56
C GLU A 374 -26.70 -6.77 -13.28
N LEU A 375 -25.40 -7.04 -13.40
CA LEU A 375 -24.50 -7.10 -12.25
C LEU A 375 -24.45 -5.75 -11.52
N THR A 376 -24.25 -5.83 -10.21
CA THR A 376 -23.93 -4.70 -9.34
C THR A 376 -22.61 -4.97 -8.59
N ALA A 377 -22.13 -3.97 -7.85
CA ALA A 377 -20.95 -4.12 -7.00
C ALA A 377 -21.12 -5.21 -5.93
N GLU A 378 -22.35 -5.46 -5.47
CA GLU A 378 -22.68 -6.46 -4.45
C GLU A 378 -22.59 -7.90 -4.97
N ASP A 379 -22.66 -8.08 -6.29
CA ASP A 379 -22.61 -9.38 -6.95
C ASP A 379 -21.19 -9.87 -7.21
N LEU A 380 -20.17 -9.12 -6.74
CA LEU A 380 -18.77 -9.46 -6.89
C LEU A 380 -18.26 -10.31 -5.72
N VAL A 381 -17.36 -11.21 -6.04
CA VAL A 381 -16.77 -12.17 -5.11
C VAL A 381 -15.27 -11.92 -5.05
N SER A 382 -14.68 -11.93 -3.86
CA SER A 382 -13.22 -11.91 -3.71
C SER A 382 -12.72 -13.34 -3.65
N VAL A 383 -11.70 -13.64 -4.45
CA VAL A 383 -11.04 -14.96 -4.47
C VAL A 383 -9.54 -14.82 -4.24
N ASN A 384 -8.93 -15.82 -3.64
CA ASN A 384 -7.49 -15.90 -3.47
C ASN A 384 -6.83 -16.29 -4.80
N ILE A 385 -5.82 -15.55 -5.25
CA ILE A 385 -5.14 -15.85 -6.52
C ILE A 385 -4.35 -17.16 -6.43
N ALA A 386 -3.81 -17.50 -5.26
CA ALA A 386 -2.94 -18.68 -5.12
C ALA A 386 -3.68 -20.00 -5.39
N ASP A 387 -4.92 -20.14 -4.90
CA ASP A 387 -5.68 -21.39 -4.90
C ASP A 387 -7.10 -21.28 -5.51
N SER A 388 -7.51 -20.09 -5.93
CA SER A 388 -8.84 -19.77 -6.48
C SER A 388 -10.00 -19.91 -5.49
N GLN A 389 -9.72 -20.05 -4.18
CA GLN A 389 -10.75 -20.18 -3.16
C GLN A 389 -11.45 -18.84 -2.89
N GLN A 390 -12.74 -18.90 -2.59
CA GLN A 390 -13.51 -17.72 -2.20
C GLN A 390 -13.03 -17.21 -0.83
N LEU A 391 -12.69 -15.92 -0.79
CA LEU A 391 -12.32 -15.21 0.43
C LEU A 391 -13.52 -14.48 1.05
N SER A 392 -14.34 -13.83 0.23
CA SER A 392 -15.50 -13.07 0.68
C SER A 392 -16.51 -12.84 -0.44
N GLY A 393 -17.77 -12.54 -0.08
CA GLY A 393 -18.87 -12.30 -1.02
C GLY A 393 -20.05 -13.22 -0.73
N SER A 394 -21.27 -12.78 -1.05
CA SER A 394 -22.50 -13.54 -0.79
C SER A 394 -22.79 -14.59 -1.87
N ARG A 395 -22.19 -14.42 -3.06
CA ARG A 395 -22.36 -15.32 -4.22
C ARG A 395 -21.23 -16.34 -4.34
N ARG A 396 -21.47 -17.39 -5.12
CA ARG A 396 -20.41 -18.28 -5.60
C ARG A 396 -19.63 -17.60 -6.72
N PRO A 397 -18.30 -17.76 -6.80
CA PRO A 397 -17.50 -17.25 -7.90
C PRO A 397 -17.87 -17.95 -9.23
N SER A 398 -17.63 -17.29 -10.36
CA SER A 398 -17.80 -17.86 -11.71
C SER A 398 -16.96 -19.14 -11.90
N ALA A 399 -17.39 -20.06 -12.77
CA ALA A 399 -16.70 -21.33 -13.00
C ALA A 399 -15.28 -21.14 -13.57
N GLU A 400 -15.10 -20.13 -14.41
CA GLU A 400 -13.85 -19.76 -15.08
C GLU A 400 -12.87 -19.02 -14.17
N THR A 401 -13.15 -18.93 -12.87
CA THR A 401 -12.23 -18.32 -11.88
C THR A 401 -10.82 -18.92 -11.95
N ALA A 402 -10.72 -20.24 -12.15
CA ALA A 402 -9.43 -20.92 -12.25
C ALA A 402 -8.59 -20.46 -13.45
N ILE A 403 -9.23 -20.01 -14.55
CA ILE A 403 -8.56 -19.44 -15.72
C ILE A 403 -8.01 -18.05 -15.38
N HIS A 404 -8.79 -17.22 -14.69
CA HIS A 404 -8.36 -15.87 -14.31
C HIS A 404 -7.18 -15.91 -13.35
N THR A 405 -7.25 -16.75 -12.32
CA THR A 405 -6.17 -16.88 -11.33
C THR A 405 -4.91 -17.51 -11.94
N ALA A 406 -5.05 -18.42 -12.92
CA ALA A 406 -3.93 -18.94 -13.70
C ALA A 406 -3.18 -17.84 -14.46
N ILE A 407 -3.90 -16.95 -15.14
CA ILE A 407 -3.31 -15.80 -15.84
C ILE A 407 -2.60 -14.88 -14.84
N TYR A 408 -3.23 -14.56 -13.69
CA TYR A 408 -2.58 -13.75 -12.66
C TYR A 408 -1.31 -14.40 -12.10
N ARG A 409 -1.28 -15.74 -11.93
CA ARG A 409 -0.08 -16.43 -11.44
C ARG A 409 1.06 -16.46 -12.46
N ALA A 410 0.75 -16.42 -13.76
CA ALA A 410 1.74 -16.54 -14.83
C ALA A 410 2.16 -15.20 -15.46
N THR A 411 1.45 -14.10 -15.17
CA THR A 411 1.65 -12.80 -15.84
C THR A 411 1.48 -11.62 -14.88
N ASP A 412 1.93 -10.44 -15.31
CA ASP A 412 1.74 -9.17 -14.57
C ASP A 412 0.34 -8.54 -14.77
N ALA A 413 -0.62 -9.32 -15.28
CA ALA A 413 -1.98 -8.86 -15.50
C ALA A 413 -2.61 -8.25 -14.24
N GLN A 414 -3.32 -7.13 -14.42
CA GLN A 414 -4.13 -6.49 -13.38
C GLN A 414 -5.62 -6.67 -13.62
N ALA A 415 -6.03 -7.02 -14.84
CA ALA A 415 -7.41 -7.34 -15.17
C ALA A 415 -7.49 -8.46 -16.19
N VAL A 416 -8.56 -9.25 -16.11
CA VAL A 416 -8.86 -10.36 -17.03
C VAL A 416 -10.33 -10.30 -17.42
N VAL A 417 -10.60 -10.40 -18.72
CA VAL A 417 -11.94 -10.42 -19.32
C VAL A 417 -12.08 -11.72 -20.11
N HIS A 418 -13.07 -12.53 -19.74
CA HIS A 418 -13.46 -13.73 -20.47
C HIS A 418 -14.87 -13.55 -21.01
N VAL A 419 -15.02 -13.70 -22.33
CA VAL A 419 -16.26 -13.44 -23.06
C VAL A 419 -16.47 -14.46 -24.17
N HIS A 420 -17.69 -14.57 -24.67
CA HIS A 420 -18.12 -15.57 -25.65
C HIS A 420 -18.61 -14.89 -26.94
N PRO A 421 -17.76 -14.10 -27.63
CA PRO A 421 -18.19 -13.34 -28.79
C PRO A 421 -18.33 -14.27 -30.03
N PRO A 422 -19.34 -14.09 -30.90
CA PRO A 422 -19.71 -15.10 -31.89
C PRO A 422 -18.62 -15.47 -32.90
N HIS A 423 -17.90 -14.48 -33.44
CA HIS A 423 -16.96 -14.75 -34.53
C HIS A 423 -15.69 -15.42 -34.00
N ALA A 424 -15.10 -14.92 -32.91
CA ALA A 424 -13.94 -15.54 -32.30
C ALA A 424 -14.25 -16.95 -31.77
N THR A 425 -15.42 -17.14 -31.16
CA THR A 425 -15.85 -18.47 -30.72
C THR A 425 -15.95 -19.44 -31.90
N THR A 426 -16.54 -19.00 -33.02
CA THR A 426 -16.64 -19.80 -34.26
C THR A 426 -15.27 -20.17 -34.81
N GLN A 427 -14.34 -19.20 -34.88
CA GLN A 427 -13.00 -19.43 -35.41
C GLN A 427 -12.20 -20.48 -34.62
N SER A 428 -12.51 -20.68 -33.33
CA SER A 428 -11.84 -21.64 -32.45
C SER A 428 -12.34 -23.09 -32.58
N ILE A 429 -13.49 -23.32 -33.23
CA ILE A 429 -14.08 -24.66 -33.35
C ILE A 429 -13.28 -25.49 -34.35
N GLY A 430 -12.75 -26.63 -33.89
CA GLY A 430 -11.92 -27.50 -34.73
C GLY A 430 -10.58 -26.88 -35.14
N ALA A 431 -10.20 -25.76 -34.52
CA ALA A 431 -8.94 -25.08 -34.80
C ALA A 431 -7.73 -25.91 -34.34
N PRO A 432 -6.55 -25.74 -34.99
CA PRO A 432 -5.29 -26.21 -34.45
C PRO A 432 -4.99 -25.52 -33.10
N LYS A 433 -3.97 -26.02 -32.38
CA LYS A 433 -3.53 -25.47 -31.07
C LYS A 433 -3.13 -23.99 -31.11
N THR A 434 -2.97 -23.41 -32.28
CA THR A 434 -2.59 -22.02 -32.49
C THR A 434 -3.28 -21.49 -33.74
N LEU A 435 -3.95 -20.35 -33.62
CA LEU A 435 -4.51 -19.61 -34.76
C LEU A 435 -3.58 -18.45 -35.11
N ARG A 436 -3.08 -18.46 -36.34
CA ARG A 436 -2.21 -17.42 -36.89
C ARG A 436 -3.02 -16.38 -37.66
N PHE A 437 -2.75 -15.11 -37.41
CA PHE A 437 -3.28 -13.97 -38.18
C PHE A 437 -2.12 -13.08 -38.65
N SER A 438 -2.23 -12.53 -39.86
CA SER A 438 -1.25 -11.58 -40.42
C SER A 438 -1.88 -10.49 -41.28
N GLY A 439 -1.25 -9.31 -41.32
CA GLY A 439 -1.65 -8.17 -42.15
C GLY A 439 -2.86 -7.38 -41.64
N TYR A 440 -3.40 -7.72 -40.46
CA TYR A 440 -4.50 -6.99 -39.82
C TYR A 440 -3.97 -5.84 -38.94
N GLU A 441 -4.42 -4.61 -39.17
CA GLU A 441 -4.05 -3.44 -38.34
C GLU A 441 -4.40 -3.65 -36.85
N LEU A 442 -5.48 -4.38 -36.57
CA LEU A 442 -5.95 -4.73 -35.23
C LEU A 442 -4.95 -5.56 -34.41
N ILE A 443 -3.95 -6.19 -35.04
CA ILE A 443 -2.89 -6.96 -34.36
C ILE A 443 -2.10 -6.08 -33.39
N LYS A 444 -1.95 -4.78 -33.68
CA LYS A 444 -1.26 -3.81 -32.81
C LYS A 444 -1.93 -3.68 -31.44
N GLY A 445 -3.27 -3.80 -31.40
CA GLY A 445 -4.04 -3.80 -30.14
C GLY A 445 -3.76 -5.01 -29.25
N LEU A 446 -3.15 -6.07 -29.82
CA LEU A 446 -2.76 -7.31 -29.14
C LEU A 446 -1.25 -7.35 -28.83
N SER A 447 -0.57 -6.19 -28.85
CA SER A 447 0.87 -6.07 -28.59
C SER A 447 1.77 -6.83 -29.58
N ALA A 448 1.32 -7.01 -30.82
CA ALA A 448 2.11 -7.62 -31.90
C ALA A 448 2.20 -6.68 -33.12
N ALA A 449 3.20 -6.87 -33.97
CA ALA A 449 3.47 -5.97 -35.10
C ALA A 449 2.59 -6.30 -36.33
N ASP A 450 2.97 -7.32 -37.09
CA ASP A 450 2.33 -7.66 -38.38
C ASP A 450 1.71 -9.07 -38.39
N ARG A 451 2.18 -9.95 -37.49
CA ARG A 451 1.72 -11.33 -37.35
C ARG A 451 1.56 -11.69 -35.88
N ILE A 452 0.53 -12.45 -35.57
CA ILE A 452 0.25 -12.95 -34.22
C ILE A 452 -0.18 -14.41 -34.25
N ASP A 453 0.35 -15.18 -33.30
CA ASP A 453 0.06 -16.59 -33.08
C ASP A 453 -0.69 -16.75 -31.75
N ILE A 454 -2.01 -16.92 -31.81
CA ILE A 454 -2.87 -16.94 -30.63
C ILE A 454 -3.12 -18.40 -30.20
N PRO A 455 -2.82 -18.78 -28.95
CA PRO A 455 -3.02 -20.14 -28.48
C PRO A 455 -4.51 -20.51 -28.36
N VAL A 456 -4.82 -21.77 -28.68
CA VAL A 456 -6.15 -22.37 -28.56
C VAL A 456 -6.08 -23.55 -27.59
N PHE A 457 -6.79 -23.43 -26.48
CA PHE A 457 -6.89 -24.45 -25.44
C PHE A 457 -8.14 -25.31 -25.66
N ALA A 458 -8.05 -26.60 -25.34
CA ALA A 458 -9.19 -27.50 -25.42
C ALA A 458 -10.22 -27.13 -24.34
N ASN A 459 -11.50 -27.16 -24.70
CA ASN A 459 -12.57 -26.97 -23.73
C ASN A 459 -12.77 -28.27 -22.93
N HIS A 460 -12.70 -28.19 -21.61
CA HIS A 460 -12.87 -29.30 -20.69
C HIS A 460 -14.01 -29.02 -19.72
N ALA A 461 -14.79 -30.05 -19.38
CA ALA A 461 -15.82 -29.93 -18.34
C ALA A 461 -15.22 -29.56 -16.97
N ASP A 462 -13.99 -30.00 -16.71
CA ASP A 462 -13.18 -29.55 -15.59
C ASP A 462 -12.44 -28.26 -15.97
N VAL A 463 -12.98 -27.12 -15.54
CA VAL A 463 -12.41 -25.80 -15.81
C VAL A 463 -11.06 -25.58 -15.10
N ALA A 464 -10.81 -26.28 -13.99
CA ALA A 464 -9.53 -26.18 -13.29
C ALA A 464 -8.39 -26.76 -14.14
N ARG A 465 -8.68 -27.82 -14.90
CA ARG A 465 -7.74 -28.37 -15.90
C ARG A 465 -7.39 -27.34 -16.97
N ILE A 466 -8.37 -26.60 -17.49
CA ILE A 466 -8.11 -25.54 -18.48
C ILE A 466 -7.16 -24.49 -17.88
N GLY A 467 -7.43 -24.03 -16.65
CA GLY A 467 -6.57 -23.09 -15.94
C GLY A 467 -5.13 -23.58 -15.76
N ALA A 468 -4.94 -24.86 -15.40
CA ALA A 468 -3.61 -25.45 -15.26
C ALA A 468 -2.85 -25.52 -16.60
N GLU A 469 -3.53 -25.87 -17.69
CA GLU A 469 -2.94 -25.90 -19.03
C GLU A 469 -2.52 -24.50 -19.51
N ILE A 470 -3.36 -23.49 -19.25
CA ILE A 470 -3.08 -22.07 -19.54
C ILE A 470 -1.88 -21.58 -18.74
N GLN A 471 -1.87 -21.81 -17.42
CA GLN A 471 -0.78 -21.37 -16.55
C GLN A 471 0.56 -21.94 -17.02
N ARG A 472 0.62 -23.24 -17.29
CA ARG A 472 1.83 -23.89 -17.79
C ARG A 472 2.30 -23.26 -19.11
N HIS A 473 1.39 -23.09 -20.06
CA HIS A 473 1.73 -22.49 -21.36
C HIS A 473 2.30 -21.08 -21.22
N LEU A 474 1.65 -20.21 -20.45
CA LEU A 474 2.08 -18.82 -20.24
C LEU A 474 3.41 -18.74 -19.47
N SER A 475 3.66 -19.66 -18.53
CA SER A 475 4.95 -19.75 -17.85
C SER A 475 6.09 -20.23 -18.77
N GLU A 476 5.80 -21.11 -19.73
CA GLU A 476 6.77 -21.58 -20.72
C GLU A 476 6.98 -20.56 -21.86
N HIS A 477 6.00 -19.68 -22.11
CA HIS A 477 5.99 -18.71 -23.20
C HIS A 477 5.64 -17.31 -22.67
N PRO A 478 6.58 -16.61 -21.99
CA PRO A 478 6.32 -15.30 -21.40
C PRO A 478 5.94 -14.23 -22.43
N ASP A 479 6.34 -14.41 -23.69
CA ASP A 479 6.02 -13.52 -24.81
C ASP A 479 4.70 -13.89 -25.52
N ALA A 480 3.92 -14.82 -24.96
CA ALA A 480 2.62 -15.17 -25.52
C ALA A 480 1.70 -13.93 -25.60
N PRO A 481 0.89 -13.80 -26.66
CA PRO A 481 0.02 -12.65 -26.81
C PRO A 481 -0.99 -12.60 -25.65
N PRO A 482 -1.46 -11.39 -25.26
CA PRO A 482 -2.33 -11.17 -24.12
C PRO A 482 -3.79 -11.59 -24.34
N VAL A 483 -4.00 -12.59 -25.19
CA VAL A 483 -5.28 -13.15 -25.59
C VAL A 483 -5.14 -14.66 -25.85
N LEU A 484 -6.19 -15.41 -25.58
CA LEU A 484 -6.27 -16.84 -25.87
C LEU A 484 -7.69 -17.28 -26.23
N PHE A 485 -7.81 -18.41 -26.93
CA PHE A 485 -9.07 -19.09 -27.18
C PHE A 485 -9.25 -20.28 -26.26
N VAL A 486 -10.49 -20.54 -25.86
CA VAL A 486 -10.96 -21.85 -25.38
C VAL A 486 -11.91 -22.41 -26.43
N ALA A 487 -11.52 -23.51 -27.07
CA ALA A 487 -12.15 -24.01 -28.30
C ALA A 487 -13.67 -24.23 -28.15
N GLY A 488 -14.45 -23.49 -28.94
CA GLY A 488 -15.93 -23.54 -28.92
C GLY A 488 -16.57 -23.02 -27.63
N HIS A 489 -15.82 -22.34 -26.77
CA HIS A 489 -16.28 -21.78 -25.50
C HIS A 489 -16.24 -20.25 -25.56
N GLY A 490 -15.08 -19.67 -25.87
CA GLY A 490 -14.92 -18.22 -25.88
C GLY A 490 -13.46 -17.80 -25.90
N VAL A 491 -13.22 -16.53 -25.57
CA VAL A 491 -11.89 -15.94 -25.53
C VAL A 491 -11.61 -15.32 -24.17
N THR A 492 -10.33 -15.32 -23.79
CA THR A 492 -9.87 -14.63 -22.59
C THR A 492 -8.76 -13.68 -22.96
N ALA A 493 -8.89 -12.42 -22.52
CA ALA A 493 -7.86 -11.40 -22.66
C ALA A 493 -7.50 -10.84 -21.29
N TRP A 494 -6.27 -10.33 -21.16
CA TRP A 494 -5.82 -9.68 -19.94
C TRP A 494 -5.09 -8.38 -20.24
N GLY A 495 -4.88 -7.53 -19.24
CA GLY A 495 -4.24 -6.23 -19.40
C GLY A 495 -3.78 -5.59 -18.10
N ALA A 496 -3.11 -4.43 -18.24
CA ALA A 496 -2.69 -3.57 -17.14
C ALA A 496 -3.87 -2.90 -16.43
N ASP A 497 -5.04 -2.85 -17.07
CA ASP A 497 -6.31 -2.44 -16.51
C ASP A 497 -7.47 -3.10 -17.28
N LEU A 498 -8.71 -2.88 -16.82
CA LEU A 498 -9.90 -3.42 -17.44
C LEU A 498 -10.16 -2.89 -18.86
N ALA A 499 -9.79 -1.64 -19.14
CA ALA A 499 -10.03 -1.04 -20.46
C ALA A 499 -9.15 -1.73 -21.50
N GLN A 500 -7.87 -1.93 -21.20
CA GLN A 500 -6.95 -2.66 -22.07
C GLN A 500 -7.36 -4.12 -22.26
N ALA A 501 -7.78 -4.82 -21.19
CA ALA A 501 -8.26 -6.19 -21.31
C ALA A 501 -9.49 -6.29 -22.22
N ARG A 502 -10.44 -5.35 -22.09
CA ARG A 502 -11.61 -5.22 -22.98
C ARG A 502 -11.19 -4.92 -24.42
N ASP A 503 -10.32 -3.93 -24.65
CA ASP A 503 -9.92 -3.51 -26.00
C ASP A 503 -9.23 -4.64 -26.78
N ARG A 504 -8.47 -5.49 -26.07
CA ARG A 504 -7.87 -6.70 -26.65
C ARG A 504 -8.91 -7.71 -27.12
N VAL A 505 -9.99 -7.92 -26.35
CA VAL A 505 -11.14 -8.71 -26.81
C VAL A 505 -11.76 -8.08 -28.05
N GLU A 506 -11.97 -6.75 -28.04
CA GLU A 506 -12.57 -6.05 -29.18
C GLU A 506 -11.74 -6.20 -30.46
N CYS A 507 -10.41 -6.07 -30.36
CA CYS A 507 -9.50 -6.27 -31.49
C CYS A 507 -9.57 -7.71 -32.01
N LEU A 508 -9.59 -8.71 -31.12
CA LEU A 508 -9.66 -10.11 -31.49
C LEU A 508 -10.99 -10.45 -32.18
N GLU A 509 -12.12 -10.01 -31.63
CA GLU A 509 -13.43 -10.27 -32.23
C GLU A 509 -13.55 -9.60 -33.61
N ALA A 510 -13.12 -8.34 -33.74
CA ALA A 510 -13.14 -7.65 -35.03
C ALA A 510 -12.24 -8.34 -36.08
N MET A 511 -11.06 -8.84 -35.69
CA MET A 511 -10.24 -9.67 -36.57
C MET A 511 -10.99 -10.94 -36.99
N CYS A 512 -11.58 -11.67 -36.04
CA CYS A 512 -12.32 -12.90 -36.32
C CYS A 512 -13.60 -12.67 -37.14
N GLU A 513 -14.25 -11.52 -37.01
CA GLU A 513 -15.37 -11.09 -37.84
C GLU A 513 -14.92 -10.95 -39.29
N LEU A 514 -13.83 -10.22 -39.54
CA LEU A 514 -13.26 -10.09 -40.88
C LEU A 514 -12.85 -11.45 -41.48
N VAL A 515 -12.28 -12.35 -40.68
CA VAL A 515 -11.97 -13.72 -41.14
C VAL A 515 -13.24 -14.48 -41.49
N THR A 516 -14.28 -14.35 -40.67
CA THR A 516 -15.58 -14.99 -40.92
C THR A 516 -16.22 -14.48 -42.22
N LEU A 517 -16.09 -13.18 -42.50
CA LEU A 517 -16.65 -12.56 -43.71
C LEU A 517 -15.81 -12.81 -44.98
N THR A 518 -14.50 -12.91 -44.85
CA THR A 518 -13.58 -12.99 -46.01
C THR A 518 -13.02 -14.39 -46.27
N GLY A 519 -13.07 -15.27 -45.27
CA GLY A 519 -12.41 -16.58 -45.27
C GLY A 519 -10.89 -16.52 -45.10
N ARG A 520 -10.28 -15.35 -44.86
CA ARG A 520 -8.82 -15.18 -44.85
C ARG A 520 -8.28 -14.80 -43.47
N ARG A 521 -7.25 -15.50 -43.01
CA ARG A 521 -6.47 -15.13 -41.81
C ARG A 521 -5.21 -14.32 -42.14
N ASP A 522 -4.92 -14.17 -43.43
CA ASP A 522 -3.78 -13.41 -43.94
C ASP A 522 -4.27 -12.36 -44.93
N ILE A 523 -4.02 -11.09 -44.63
CA ILE A 523 -4.22 -9.96 -45.55
C ILE A 523 -2.83 -9.52 -46.01
N GLY A 524 -2.18 -10.35 -46.83
CA GLY A 524 -0.98 -9.91 -47.53
C GLY A 524 -1.31 -8.75 -48.48
N THR A 525 -0.42 -7.75 -48.56
CA THR A 525 -0.38 -6.87 -49.74
C THR A 525 -0.15 -7.76 -50.97
N PRO A 526 -0.90 -7.57 -52.08
CA PRO A 526 -0.62 -8.30 -53.31
C PRO A 526 0.86 -8.11 -53.66
N SER A 527 1.58 -9.21 -53.81
CA SER A 527 2.92 -9.20 -54.41
C SER A 527 2.81 -8.44 -55.72
N GLU A 528 3.61 -7.38 -55.91
CA GLU A 528 3.81 -6.77 -57.21
C GLU A 528 4.17 -7.89 -58.20
N GLU A 529 3.25 -8.24 -59.10
CA GLU A 529 3.56 -9.13 -60.21
C GLU A 529 4.61 -8.43 -61.08
N PRO A 530 5.78 -9.05 -61.33
CA PRO A 530 6.70 -8.50 -62.31
C PRO A 530 6.08 -8.67 -63.70
N SER A 531 5.87 -7.52 -64.35
CA SER A 531 5.40 -7.32 -65.73
C SER A 531 6.16 -8.11 -66.80
#